data_AF-A0A848W6T5-F1
#
_entry.id   AF-A0A848W6T5-F1
#
_cell.length_a   1.000
_cell.length_b   1.000
_cell.length_c   1.000
_cell.angle_alpha   90.00
_cell.angle_beta   90.00
_cell.angle_gamma   90.00
#
_symmetry.space_group_name_H-M   'P 1'
#
loop_
_entity.id
_entity.type
_entity.pdbx_description
1 polymer ?
#
loop_
_entity_poly.entity_id
_entity_poly.type
_entity_poly.pdbx_seq_one_letter_code
_entity_poly.pdbx_strand_id
1 'polypeptide(L)' 'HEVPCRTNPLGVKGAGEAGALVAPPVVIAAIADALRNYGVSHIDMPATPERIWELMQERQAAE' A
#
# COMPACT_ATOMS: atom_id res chain seq x y z
N HIS A 1 21.87 5.33 -10.33
CA HIS A 1 22.66 4.15 -10.74
C HIS A 1 21.71 3.12 -11.29
N GLU A 2 21.68 2.95 -12.61
CA GLU A 2 20.88 1.89 -13.24
C GLU A 2 21.46 0.49 -12.96
N VAL A 3 20.59 -0.53 -12.94
CA VAL A 3 20.99 -1.94 -12.87
C VAL A 3 20.51 -2.63 -14.15
N PRO A 4 21.38 -2.79 -15.17
CA PRO A 4 20.99 -3.34 -16.46
C PRO A 4 20.57 -4.82 -16.36
N CYS A 5 19.71 -5.24 -17.27
CA CYS A 5 19.33 -6.65 -17.39
C CYS A 5 20.45 -7.44 -18.05
N ARG A 6 20.96 -8.49 -17.37
CA ARG A 6 22.07 -9.32 -17.90
C ARG A 6 21.65 -10.28 -19.01
N THR A 7 20.36 -10.57 -19.12
CA THR A 7 19.80 -11.60 -20.02
C THR A 7 19.05 -11.01 -21.21
N ASN A 8 18.70 -9.72 -21.17
CA ASN A 8 18.15 -9.01 -22.33
C ASN A 8 19.31 -8.37 -23.11
N PRO A 9 19.50 -8.65 -24.41
CA PRO A 9 20.62 -8.12 -25.20
C PRO A 9 20.71 -6.59 -25.27
N LEU A 10 19.59 -5.89 -25.06
CA LEU A 10 19.53 -4.42 -25.03
C LEU A 10 19.77 -3.85 -23.62
N GLY A 11 19.92 -4.70 -22.60
CA GLY A 11 20.09 -4.29 -21.21
C GLY A 11 18.82 -3.75 -20.53
N VAL A 12 17.68 -3.76 -21.22
CA VAL A 12 16.42 -3.15 -20.75
C VAL A 12 15.57 -4.08 -19.88
N LYS A 13 14.73 -3.49 -19.03
CA LYS A 13 13.72 -4.18 -18.20
C LYS A 13 12.34 -3.60 -18.50
N GLY A 14 11.31 -4.44 -18.49
CA GLY A 14 9.93 -3.98 -18.56
C GLY A 14 9.54 -3.23 -17.28
N ALA A 15 8.80 -2.13 -17.43
CA ALA A 15 8.32 -1.32 -16.30
C ALA A 15 6.86 -0.87 -16.43
N GLY A 16 6.15 -1.31 -17.48
CA GLY A 16 4.79 -0.84 -17.79
C GLY A 16 3.78 -1.05 -16.67
N GLU A 17 3.92 -2.15 -15.91
CA GLU A 17 3.04 -2.47 -14.79
C GLU A 17 3.63 -2.09 -13.43
N ALA A 18 4.87 -1.59 -13.37
CA ALA A 18 5.57 -1.35 -12.11
C ALA A 18 4.79 -0.39 -11.20
N GLY A 19 4.15 0.64 -11.77
CA GLY A 19 3.28 1.54 -11.02
C GLY A 19 2.01 0.86 -10.51
N ALA A 20 1.35 0.06 -11.35
CA ALA A 20 0.09 -0.61 -11.00
C ALA A 20 0.28 -1.71 -9.94
N LEU A 21 1.42 -2.40 -9.94
CA LEU A 21 1.75 -3.40 -8.91
C LEU A 21 2.14 -2.75 -7.59
N VAL A 22 2.89 -1.65 -7.62
CA VAL A 22 3.47 -1.07 -6.40
C VAL A 22 2.51 -0.08 -5.71
N ALA A 23 1.70 0.66 -6.48
CA ALA A 23 0.85 1.70 -5.90
C ALA A 23 -0.20 1.16 -4.91
N PRO A 24 -0.97 0.08 -5.19
CA PRO A 24 -1.99 -0.42 -4.26
C PRO A 24 -1.44 -0.80 -2.86
N PRO A 25 -0.42 -1.66 -2.72
CA PRO A 25 0.08 -2.01 -1.39
C PRO A 25 0.75 -0.82 -0.68
N VAL A 26 1.40 0.09 -1.41
CA VAL A 26 2.00 1.29 -0.81
C VAL A 26 0.94 2.22 -0.25
N VAL A 27 -0.15 2.45 -0.98
CA VAL A 27 -1.26 3.29 -0.50
C VAL A 27 -1.91 2.68 0.74
N ILE A 28 -2.15 1.36 0.76
CA ILE A 28 -2.73 0.69 1.93
C ILE A 28 -1.80 0.74 3.14
N ALA A 29 -0.50 0.50 2.94
CA ALA A 29 0.48 0.63 4.02
C ALA A 29 0.54 2.06 4.58
N ALA A 30 0.48 3.08 3.71
CA ALA A 30 0.45 4.48 4.13
C ALA A 30 -0.79 4.85 4.96
N ILE A 31 -1.97 4.30 4.60
CA ILE A 31 -3.19 4.52 5.38
C ILE A 31 -3.10 3.81 6.74
N ALA A 32 -2.64 2.56 6.79
CA ALA A 32 -2.44 1.84 8.05
C ALA A 32 -1.42 2.56 8.96
N ASP A 33 -0.33 3.09 8.38
CA ASP A 33 0.67 3.91 9.06
C ASP A 33 0.06 5.16 9.72
N ALA A 34 -0.83 5.86 8.99
CA ALA A 34 -1.54 7.03 9.50
C ALA A 34 -2.53 6.71 10.63
N LEU A 35 -3.09 5.50 10.64
CA LEU A 35 -4.11 5.07 11.61
C LEU A 35 -3.54 4.28 12.80
N ARG A 36 -2.21 4.19 12.96
CA ARG A 36 -1.60 3.48 14.10
C ARG A 36 -2.08 3.96 15.46
N ASN A 37 -2.34 5.27 15.61
CA ASN A 37 -2.87 5.86 16.84
C ASN A 37 -4.30 5.41 17.17
N TYR A 38 -4.99 4.81 16.21
CA TYR A 38 -6.29 4.14 16.37
C TYR A 38 -6.13 2.63 16.52
N GLY A 39 -4.93 2.10 16.77
CA GLY A 39 -4.69 0.65 16.90
C GLY A 39 -4.83 -0.14 15.59
N VAL A 40 -4.89 0.54 14.43
CA VAL A 40 -5.00 -0.11 13.12
C VAL A 40 -3.61 -0.53 12.63
N SER A 41 -3.46 -1.79 12.26
CA SER A 41 -2.22 -2.37 11.71
C SER A 41 -2.39 -3.04 10.34
N HIS A 42 -3.63 -3.26 9.93
CA HIS A 42 -4.00 -3.88 8.65
C HIS A 42 -5.31 -3.29 8.14
N ILE A 43 -5.46 -3.16 6.83
CA ILE A 43 -6.66 -2.65 6.17
C ILE A 43 -6.93 -3.51 4.94
N ASP A 44 -8.13 -4.07 4.86
CA ASP A 44 -8.57 -4.78 3.65
C ASP A 44 -8.96 -3.81 2.54
N MET A 45 -8.48 -4.10 1.33
CA MET A 45 -8.89 -3.34 0.14
C MET A 45 -10.35 -3.64 -0.23
N PRO A 46 -11.09 -2.66 -0.81
CA PRO A 46 -10.68 -1.27 -1.01
C PRO A 46 -10.80 -0.45 0.29
N ALA A 47 -9.88 0.49 0.50
CA ALA A 47 -9.90 1.44 1.60
C ALA A 47 -10.90 2.58 1.33
N THR A 48 -12.20 2.27 1.35
CA THR A 48 -13.25 3.30 1.19
C THR A 48 -13.30 4.21 2.42
N PRO A 49 -13.73 5.48 2.28
CA PRO A 49 -13.86 6.39 3.42
C PRO A 49 -14.72 5.82 4.57
N GLU A 50 -15.78 5.09 4.24
CA GLU A 50 -16.67 4.44 5.22
C GLU A 50 -15.94 3.37 6.04
N ARG A 51 -15.18 2.47 5.40
CA ARG A 51 -14.38 1.47 6.14
C ARG A 51 -13.31 2.10 7.01
N ILE A 52 -12.67 3.17 6.53
CA ILE A 52 -11.68 3.89 7.32
C ILE A 52 -12.34 4.50 8.56
N TRP A 53 -13.51 5.10 8.40
CA TRP A 53 -14.26 5.65 9.52
C TRP A 53 -14.67 4.58 10.53
N GLU A 54 -15.21 3.44 10.08
CA GLU A 54 -15.56 2.31 10.94
C GLU A 54 -14.35 1.81 11.74
N LEU A 55 -13.21 1.59 11.09
CA LEU A 55 -11.97 1.15 11.75
C LEU A 55 -11.49 2.12 12.85
N MET A 56 -11.64 3.43 12.61
CA MET A 56 -11.31 4.44 13.62
C MET A 56 -12.26 4.37 14.83
N GLN A 57 -13.55 4.09 14.61
CA GLN A 57 -14.55 4.01 15.70
C GLN A 57 -14.44 2.71 16.50
N GLU A 58 -14.32 1.55 15.83
CA GLU A 58 -14.28 0.24 16.48
C GLU A 58 -13.16 0.11 17.51
N ARG A 59 -12.01 0.74 17.23
CA ARG A 59 -10.83 0.67 18.10
C ARG A 59 -10.82 1.72 19.20
N GLN A 60 -11.46 2.87 19.00
CA GLN A 60 -11.69 3.85 20.08
C GLN A 60 -12.67 3.33 21.13
N ALA A 61 -13.64 2.49 20.75
CA ALA A 61 -14.61 1.91 21.68
C ALA A 61 -14.05 0.72 22.49
N ALA A 62 -12.87 0.20 22.12
CA ALA A 62 -12.21 -0.92 22.78
C ALA A 62 -11.21 -0.49 23.89
N GLU A 63 -11.02 0.82 24.08
CA GLU A 63 -10.33 1.45 25.21
C GLU A 63 -11.32 1.91 26.29
#